data_AF-A0A3D1JT34-F1
#
_entry.id   AF-A0A3D1JT34-F1
#
_cell.length_a   1.000
_cell.length_b   1.000
_cell.length_c   1.000
_cell.angle_alpha   90.00
_cell.angle_beta   90.00
_cell.angle_gamma   90.00
#
_symmetry.space_group_name_H-M   'P 1'
#
loop_
_entity.id
_entity.type
_entity.pdbx_description
1 polymer ?
#
loop_
_entity_poly.entity_id
_entity_poly.type
_entity_poly.pdbx_seq_one_letter_code
_entity_poly.pdbx_strand_id
1 'polypeptide(L)'
;MNLAANQAVVRNACQPEPFRYGLIHMATPMGAQALTATWFSGNRLNLYPDRSDYALMYCCNDYPDAQPPATLPGFAVAQRHSFPFIGYDRAEHLAPLAVARAGAFPRDPMDRRLMDAVARGQISLQPRHINPAGDGSALPFTVPPAPPADSDGDGMPDAWETAHGLNPLAQDHNGTQLSMAVIGVPGYTNLEVYLHELSEQRIREGR
;
A
#
# COMPACT_ATOMS: atom_id res chain seq x y z
N MET A 1 -3.88 -5.84 -2.21
CA MET A 1 -3.98 -5.67 -3.69
C MET A 1 -2.63 -6.06 -4.26
N ASN A 2 -2.47 -7.28 -4.75
CA ASN A 2 -1.20 -7.74 -5.28
C ASN A 2 -1.10 -7.24 -6.73
N LEU A 3 -0.43 -6.10 -6.92
CA LEU A 3 -0.27 -5.41 -8.21
C LEU A 3 0.86 -6.01 -9.06
N ALA A 4 1.29 -7.24 -8.76
CA ALA A 4 2.35 -7.91 -9.48
C ALA A 4 1.95 -8.05 -10.97
N ALA A 5 2.70 -7.37 -11.85
CA ALA A 5 2.54 -7.32 -13.31
C ALA A 5 1.57 -6.30 -13.92
N ASN A 6 0.99 -5.37 -13.15
CA ASN A 6 0.33 -4.20 -13.77
C ASN A 6 1.39 -3.20 -14.24
N GLN A 7 1.37 -2.87 -15.54
CA GLN A 7 2.33 -1.96 -16.16
C GLN A 7 1.55 -0.78 -16.77
N ALA A 8 1.89 0.45 -16.36
CA ALA A 8 1.58 1.63 -17.14
C ALA A 8 2.73 1.82 -18.13
N VAL A 9 2.57 1.33 -19.35
CA VAL A 9 3.59 1.51 -20.39
C VAL A 9 3.35 2.85 -21.07
N VAL A 10 4.22 3.81 -20.80
CA VAL A 10 4.33 5.01 -21.63
C VAL A 10 5.30 4.68 -22.76
N ARG A 11 4.87 4.93 -24.00
CA ARG A 11 5.58 4.60 -25.24
C ARG A 11 7.10 4.72 -25.11
N ASN A 12 7.83 3.62 -25.37
CA ASN A 12 9.24 3.69 -25.72
C ASN A 12 9.36 4.08 -27.20
N ALA A 13 10.01 5.21 -27.50
CA ALA A 13 10.16 5.70 -28.87
C ALA A 13 11.01 4.79 -29.78
N CYS A 14 11.71 3.81 -29.21
CA CYS A 14 12.69 2.99 -29.92
C CYS A 14 12.24 1.56 -30.22
N GLN A 15 11.05 1.14 -29.80
CA GLN A 15 10.51 -0.20 -30.08
C GLN A 15 9.24 -0.09 -30.93
N PRO A 16 9.12 -0.82 -32.05
CA PRO A 16 7.88 -0.91 -32.81
C PRO A 16 6.90 -1.80 -32.03
N GLU A 17 6.23 -1.22 -31.04
CA GLU A 17 5.13 -1.91 -30.36
C GLU A 17 3.84 -1.83 -31.21
N PRO A 18 3.01 -2.89 -31.19
CA PRO A 18 1.75 -2.93 -31.95
C PRO A 18 0.67 -1.98 -31.40
N PHE A 19 0.91 -1.30 -30.27
CA PHE A 19 -0.07 -0.48 -29.57
C PHE A 19 0.16 1.02 -29.85
N ARG A 20 -0.54 1.58 -30.84
CA ARG A 20 -0.35 2.99 -31.24
C ARG A 20 -0.86 4.01 -30.19
N TYR A 21 -1.83 3.62 -29.34
CA TYR A 21 -2.56 4.55 -28.45
C TYR A 21 -2.84 4.05 -27.03
N GLY A 22 -2.34 2.87 -26.62
CA GLY A 22 -2.65 2.26 -25.32
C GLY A 22 -1.87 2.88 -24.15
N LEU A 23 -2.55 3.22 -23.05
CA LEU A 23 -1.92 3.82 -21.85
C LEU A 23 -2.06 2.95 -20.58
N ILE A 24 -2.95 1.94 -20.61
CA ILE A 24 -3.23 1.06 -19.46
C ILE A 24 -3.37 -0.38 -19.96
N HIS A 25 -2.49 -1.27 -19.52
CA HIS A 25 -2.61 -2.71 -19.75
C HIS A 25 -2.84 -3.41 -18.40
N MET A 26 -3.96 -4.14 -18.30
CA MET A 26 -4.19 -5.08 -17.22
C MET A 26 -3.92 -6.47 -17.76
N ALA A 27 -2.96 -7.19 -17.18
CA ALA A 27 -2.67 -8.55 -17.56
C ALA A 27 -3.92 -9.41 -17.27
N THR A 28 -4.69 -9.72 -18.32
CA THR A 28 -5.81 -10.65 -18.22
C THR A 28 -5.23 -12.05 -17.99
N PRO A 29 -5.72 -12.83 -17.02
CA PRO A 29 -5.33 -14.22 -16.90
C PRO A 29 -5.72 -14.93 -18.20
N MET A 30 -4.73 -15.35 -18.99
CA MET A 30 -4.90 -15.94 -20.32
C MET A 30 -5.45 -17.38 -20.21
N GLY A 31 -6.70 -17.51 -19.75
CA GLY A 31 -7.35 -18.81 -19.51
C GLY A 31 -7.04 -19.46 -18.16
N ALA A 32 -6.17 -18.85 -17.33
CA ALA A 32 -5.99 -19.25 -15.94
C ALA A 32 -7.17 -18.78 -15.08
N GLN A 33 -7.45 -19.47 -13.97
CA GLN A 33 -8.40 -18.96 -12.98
C GLN A 33 -7.94 -17.57 -12.49
N ALA A 34 -8.89 -16.64 -12.43
CA ALA A 34 -8.61 -15.31 -11.94
C ALA A 34 -8.21 -15.36 -10.46
N LEU A 35 -6.99 -14.92 -10.16
CA LEU A 35 -6.51 -14.74 -8.78
C LEU A 35 -6.95 -13.39 -8.19
N THR A 36 -7.59 -12.55 -8.99
CA THR A 36 -8.04 -11.22 -8.62
C THR A 36 -9.53 -11.05 -8.91
N ALA A 37 -10.17 -10.19 -8.12
CA ALA A 37 -11.55 -9.78 -8.30
C ALA A 37 -11.59 -8.25 -8.36
N THR A 38 -12.21 -7.69 -9.39
CA THR A 38 -12.18 -6.25 -9.66
C THR A 38 -13.58 -5.71 -9.85
N TRP A 39 -13.92 -4.68 -9.08
CA TRP A 39 -15.14 -3.91 -9.29
C TRP A 39 -14.81 -2.71 -10.19
N PHE A 40 -15.57 -2.54 -11.27
CA PHE A 40 -15.41 -1.41 -12.17
C PHE A 40 -16.64 -0.51 -12.08
N SER A 41 -16.43 0.80 -11.94
CA SER A 41 -17.53 1.78 -11.95
C SER A 41 -17.02 3.18 -12.25
N GLY A 42 -17.72 3.87 -13.15
CA GLY A 42 -17.63 5.31 -13.33
C GLY A 42 -16.46 5.79 -14.20
N ASN A 43 -15.62 4.90 -14.74
CA ASN A 43 -14.55 5.30 -15.66
C ASN A 43 -15.14 5.64 -17.02
N ARG A 44 -14.84 6.82 -17.56
CA ARG A 44 -15.31 7.30 -18.87
C ARG A 44 -14.20 8.09 -19.56
N LEU A 45 -14.25 8.14 -20.89
CA LEU A 45 -13.41 9.03 -21.71
C LEU A 45 -14.29 10.03 -22.46
N ASN A 46 -13.83 11.26 -22.59
CA ASN A 46 -14.50 12.31 -23.36
C ASN A 46 -14.57 11.98 -24.87
N LEU A 47 -13.51 11.39 -25.44
CA LEU A 47 -13.44 11.04 -26.87
C LEU A 47 -14.17 9.75 -27.24
N TYR A 48 -14.48 8.90 -26.25
CA TYR A 48 -15.16 7.62 -26.44
C TYR A 48 -16.29 7.47 -25.41
N PRO A 49 -17.35 8.30 -25.50
CA PRO A 49 -18.41 8.37 -24.50
C PRO A 49 -19.23 7.08 -24.38
N ASP A 50 -19.26 6.26 -25.44
CA ASP A 50 -19.93 4.96 -25.48
C ASP A 50 -19.14 3.85 -24.79
N ARG A 51 -17.94 4.15 -24.27
CA ARG A 51 -17.08 3.21 -23.54
C ARG A 51 -16.99 3.62 -22.07
N SER A 52 -17.12 2.64 -21.19
CA SER A 52 -16.90 2.81 -19.77
C SER A 52 -16.22 1.60 -19.15
N ASP A 53 -15.55 1.84 -18.02
CA ASP A 53 -15.08 0.77 -17.14
C ASP A 53 -14.19 -0.24 -17.85
N TYR A 54 -14.55 -1.52 -17.88
CA TYR A 54 -13.74 -2.55 -18.55
C TYR A 54 -13.55 -2.29 -20.06
N ALA A 55 -14.48 -1.59 -20.72
CA ALA A 55 -14.34 -1.25 -22.14
C ALA A 55 -13.15 -0.29 -22.41
N LEU A 56 -12.57 0.31 -21.36
CA LEU A 56 -11.36 1.14 -21.38
C LEU A 56 -10.09 0.37 -21.02
N MET A 57 -10.21 -0.90 -20.63
CA MET A 57 -9.14 -1.72 -20.05
C MET A 57 -9.08 -3.07 -20.76
N TYR A 58 -8.95 -3.04 -22.09
CA TYR A 58 -8.95 -4.22 -22.95
C TYR A 58 -7.60 -4.43 -23.66
N CYS A 59 -7.30 -5.68 -24.03
CA CYS A 59 -6.02 -6.14 -24.59
C CYS A 59 -5.61 -5.46 -25.91
N CYS A 60 -6.47 -4.65 -26.51
CA CYS A 60 -6.13 -3.76 -27.61
C CYS A 60 -6.89 -2.43 -27.43
N ASN A 61 -6.33 -1.49 -26.66
CA ASN A 61 -6.92 -0.17 -26.45
C ASN A 61 -6.76 0.78 -27.67
N ASP A 62 -6.70 0.21 -28.87
CA ASP A 62 -6.81 0.96 -30.12
C ASP A 62 -8.30 1.20 -30.42
N TYR A 63 -8.91 2.09 -29.64
CA TYR A 63 -10.36 2.31 -29.61
C TYR A 63 -11.01 2.63 -30.97
N PRO A 64 -10.35 3.28 -31.94
CA PRO A 64 -10.87 3.42 -33.30
C PRO A 64 -11.02 2.09 -34.06
N ASP A 65 -10.10 1.15 -33.83
CA ASP A 65 -9.94 -0.04 -34.68
C ASP A 65 -10.47 -1.33 -34.02
N ALA A 66 -10.70 -1.32 -32.70
CA ALA A 66 -11.16 -2.48 -31.94
C ALA A 66 -12.41 -2.18 -31.08
N GLN A 67 -13.42 -3.03 -31.20
CA GLN A 67 -14.59 -3.00 -30.32
C GLN A 67 -14.24 -3.64 -28.96
N PRO A 68 -14.75 -3.10 -27.84
CA PRO A 68 -14.56 -3.73 -26.55
C PRO A 68 -15.37 -5.03 -26.48
N PRO A 69 -14.98 -6.00 -25.63
CA PRO A 69 -15.78 -7.20 -25.41
C PRO A 69 -17.20 -6.83 -24.94
N ALA A 70 -18.21 -7.49 -25.50
CA ALA A 70 -19.59 -7.31 -25.09
C ALA A 70 -19.88 -7.91 -23.69
N THR A 71 -18.94 -8.68 -23.15
CA THR A 71 -19.06 -9.38 -21.88
C THR A 71 -18.02 -8.88 -20.88
N LEU A 72 -18.44 -8.82 -19.61
CA LEU A 72 -17.54 -8.55 -18.50
C LEU A 72 -16.50 -9.68 -18.37
N PRO A 73 -15.27 -9.37 -17.94
CA PRO A 73 -14.27 -10.39 -17.63
C PRO A 73 -14.74 -11.31 -16.52
N GLY A 74 -14.24 -12.55 -16.52
CA GLY A 74 -14.50 -13.50 -15.44
C GLY A 74 -13.98 -13.05 -14.05
N PHE A 75 -13.10 -12.05 -13.99
CA PHE A 75 -12.62 -11.45 -12.75
C PHE A 75 -13.40 -10.20 -12.32
N ALA A 76 -14.40 -9.77 -13.10
CA ALA A 76 -15.24 -8.65 -12.73
C ALA A 76 -16.25 -9.07 -11.67
N VAL A 77 -16.42 -8.25 -10.63
CA VAL A 77 -17.43 -8.47 -9.59
C VAL A 77 -18.57 -7.46 -9.71
N ALA A 78 -19.79 -7.92 -9.46
CA ALA A 78 -21.00 -7.10 -9.57
C ALA A 78 -21.14 -6.07 -8.42
N GLN A 79 -20.47 -6.31 -7.29
CA GLN A 79 -20.52 -5.45 -6.12
C GLN A 79 -19.13 -4.96 -5.77
N ARG A 80 -19.05 -3.73 -5.26
CA ARG A 80 -17.83 -3.18 -4.70
C ARG A 80 -17.38 -4.08 -3.55
N HIS A 81 -16.09 -4.34 -3.47
CA HIS A 81 -15.51 -4.99 -2.30
C HIS A 81 -15.95 -4.28 -1.03
N SER A 82 -16.35 -5.06 -0.02
CA SER A 82 -16.58 -4.52 1.31
C SER A 82 -15.35 -3.74 1.73
N PHE A 83 -15.56 -2.47 2.06
CA PHE A 83 -14.54 -1.62 2.64
C PHE A 83 -15.06 -1.19 4.01
N PRO A 84 -14.19 -1.09 5.02
CA PRO A 84 -14.61 -0.61 6.32
C PRO A 84 -15.22 0.79 6.20
N PHE A 85 -16.16 1.11 7.09
CA PHE A 85 -16.73 2.45 7.16
C PHE A 85 -15.61 3.48 7.35
N ILE A 86 -15.58 4.49 6.49
CA ILE A 86 -14.64 5.61 6.60
C ILE A 86 -15.38 6.74 7.30
N GLY A 87 -14.99 6.99 8.56
CA GLY A 87 -15.48 8.15 9.31
C GLY A 87 -14.86 9.45 8.79
N TYR A 88 -15.55 10.56 9.03
CA TYR A 88 -15.00 11.90 8.80
C TYR A 88 -14.61 12.51 10.14
N ASP A 89 -13.35 12.89 10.27
CA ASP A 89 -12.90 13.75 11.35
C ASP A 89 -13.31 15.20 11.06
N ARG A 90 -13.62 15.94 12.12
CA ARG A 90 -13.87 17.38 11.99
C ARG A 90 -12.59 18.09 11.57
N ALA A 91 -12.73 19.13 10.76
CA ALA A 91 -11.61 19.94 10.27
C ALA A 91 -10.71 20.45 11.42
N GLU A 92 -11.34 20.83 12.56
CA GLU A 92 -10.64 21.30 13.77
C GLU A 92 -9.72 20.25 14.42
N HIS A 93 -9.94 18.95 14.16
CA HIS A 93 -9.13 17.86 14.68
C HIS A 93 -8.02 17.41 13.71
N LEU A 94 -7.95 17.95 12.49
CA LEU A 94 -7.00 17.45 11.48
C LEU A 94 -5.54 17.61 11.90
N ALA A 95 -5.15 18.78 12.42
CA ALA A 95 -3.78 19.01 12.87
C ALA A 95 -3.35 18.06 14.01
N PRO A 96 -4.08 17.94 15.14
CA PRO A 96 -3.70 17.02 16.20
C PRO A 96 -3.74 15.55 15.75
N LEU A 97 -4.68 15.15 14.90
CA LEU A 97 -4.72 13.79 14.35
C LEU A 97 -3.55 13.51 13.41
N ALA A 98 -3.17 14.46 12.57
CA ALA A 98 -2.01 14.31 11.68
C ALA A 98 -0.72 14.10 12.49
N VAL A 99 -0.51 14.90 13.54
CA VAL A 99 0.63 14.73 14.46
C VAL A 99 0.65 13.34 15.08
N ALA A 100 -0.51 12.87 15.54
CA ALA A 100 -0.63 11.59 16.25
C ALA A 100 -0.61 10.35 15.34
N ARG A 101 -1.00 10.45 14.06
CA ARG A 101 -1.29 9.26 13.23
C ARG A 101 -0.70 9.27 11.81
N ALA A 102 -0.21 10.40 11.30
CA ALA A 102 0.19 10.50 9.90
C ALA A 102 1.71 10.48 9.70
N GLY A 103 2.22 9.63 8.79
CA GLY A 103 3.64 9.53 8.50
C GLY A 103 4.34 8.40 9.29
N ALA A 104 5.66 8.40 9.31
CA ALA A 104 6.45 7.34 9.91
C ALA A 104 6.52 7.44 11.45
N PHE A 105 6.52 6.29 12.11
CA PHE A 105 6.76 6.13 13.55
C PHE A 105 7.76 4.96 13.75
N PRO A 106 8.76 5.05 14.67
CA PRO A 106 9.21 6.22 15.42
C PRO A 106 9.40 7.46 14.57
N ARG A 107 9.13 8.63 15.16
CA ARG A 107 9.53 9.90 14.54
C ARG A 107 11.04 10.05 14.66
N ASP A 108 11.74 10.12 13.54
CA ASP A 108 13.13 10.55 13.51
C ASP A 108 13.22 12.08 13.77
N PRO A 109 14.43 12.66 13.94
CA PRO A 109 14.59 14.10 14.16
C PRO A 109 14.00 14.97 13.04
N MET A 110 14.09 14.54 11.78
CA MET A 110 13.53 15.26 10.64
C MET A 110 12.00 15.25 10.68
N ASP A 111 11.39 14.10 10.92
CA ASP A 111 9.94 13.93 11.07
C ASP A 111 9.40 14.82 12.20
N ARG A 112 10.07 14.85 13.37
CA ARG A 112 9.66 15.73 14.47
C ARG A 112 9.70 17.19 14.07
N ARG A 113 10.77 17.63 13.41
CA ARG A 113 10.91 19.02 12.94
C ARG A 113 9.83 19.37 11.92
N LEU A 114 9.51 18.47 10.99
CA LEU A 114 8.48 18.72 9.98
C LEU A 114 7.07 18.73 10.59
N MET A 115 6.79 17.82 11.51
CA MET A 115 5.48 17.74 12.20
C MET A 115 5.26 18.86 13.22
N ASP A 116 6.31 19.51 13.72
CA ASP A 116 6.21 20.66 14.63
C ASP A 116 5.47 21.85 13.99
N ALA A 117 5.68 22.11 12.70
CA ALA A 117 4.92 23.15 11.97
C ALA A 117 3.43 22.80 11.88
N VAL A 118 3.09 21.51 11.68
CA VAL A 118 1.71 21.03 11.68
C VAL A 118 1.09 21.18 13.06
N ALA A 119 1.81 20.79 14.11
CA ALA A 119 1.36 20.91 15.50
C ALA A 119 1.09 22.36 15.90
N ARG A 120 1.89 23.31 15.40
CA ARG A 120 1.73 24.76 15.67
C ARG A 120 0.75 25.47 14.73
N GLY A 121 0.25 24.79 13.68
CA GLY A 121 -0.58 25.41 12.65
C GLY A 121 0.15 26.48 11.84
N GLN A 122 1.45 26.32 11.62
CA GLN A 122 2.30 27.30 10.94
C GLN A 122 2.68 26.83 9.54
N ILE A 123 2.62 27.74 8.57
CA ILE A 123 3.19 27.51 7.24
C ILE A 123 4.70 27.64 7.35
N SER A 124 5.43 26.53 7.15
CA SER A 124 6.89 26.59 7.04
C SER A 124 7.29 27.28 5.74
N LEU A 125 7.90 28.45 5.85
CA LEU A 125 8.39 29.25 4.73
C LEU A 125 9.79 28.82 4.25
N GLN A 126 10.43 27.90 4.98
CA GLN A 126 11.75 27.41 4.62
C GLN A 126 11.65 26.49 3.38
N PRO A 127 12.54 26.64 2.38
CA PRO A 127 12.52 25.79 1.20
C PRO A 127 12.72 24.32 1.58
N ARG A 128 11.73 23.46 1.30
CA ARG A 128 11.75 22.04 1.67
C ARG A 128 12.63 21.16 0.77
N HIS A 129 13.11 21.69 -0.35
CA HIS A 129 14.02 20.98 -1.25
C HIS A 129 15.48 20.98 -0.76
N ILE A 130 15.78 21.75 0.29
CA ILE A 130 17.06 21.77 0.99
C ILE A 130 16.78 21.34 2.42
N ASN A 131 17.64 20.50 3.01
CA ASN A 131 17.58 20.19 4.42
C ASN A 131 18.61 21.03 5.21
N PRO A 132 18.27 22.27 5.63
CA PRO A 132 19.19 23.13 6.37
C PRO A 132 19.53 22.59 7.76
N ALA A 133 18.72 21.67 8.31
CA ALA A 133 18.97 21.07 9.62
C ALA A 133 19.98 19.91 9.56
N GLY A 134 20.28 19.39 8.36
CA GLY A 134 21.22 18.27 8.19
C GLY A 134 20.76 16.97 8.88
N ASP A 135 19.46 16.83 9.15
CA ASP A 135 18.89 15.76 9.97
C ASP A 135 18.25 14.61 9.16
N GLY A 136 18.41 14.60 7.85
CA GLY A 136 17.71 13.65 6.96
C GLY A 136 18.17 12.18 7.07
N SER A 137 19.28 11.95 7.77
CA SER A 137 19.77 10.61 8.15
C SER A 137 20.03 10.50 9.65
N ALA A 138 19.58 11.49 10.43
CA ALA A 138 19.78 11.47 11.86
C ALA A 138 18.83 10.43 12.47
N LEU A 139 19.36 9.61 13.38
CA LEU A 139 18.55 8.68 14.16
C LEU A 139 18.18 9.34 15.49
N PRO A 140 17.08 8.92 16.13
CA PRO A 140 16.70 9.43 17.44
C PRO A 140 17.62 8.95 18.57
N PHE A 141 18.64 8.15 18.25
CA PHE A 141 19.64 7.62 19.15
C PHE A 141 21.04 7.75 18.53
N THR A 142 22.05 7.88 19.37
CA THR A 142 23.47 7.85 18.96
C THR A 142 24.07 6.44 19.07
N VAL A 143 23.52 5.63 19.97
CA VAL A 143 23.82 4.20 20.10
C VAL A 143 22.51 3.44 19.86
N PRO A 144 22.46 2.51 18.90
CA PRO A 144 21.25 1.73 18.65
C PRO A 144 20.81 0.98 19.91
N PRO A 145 19.49 0.95 20.22
CA PRO A 145 19.00 0.06 21.25
C PRO A 145 19.28 -1.39 20.85
N ALA A 146 19.46 -2.27 21.85
CA ALA A 146 19.59 -3.69 21.57
C ALA A 146 18.33 -4.20 20.87
N PRO A 147 18.46 -4.93 19.75
CA PRO A 147 17.29 -5.55 19.13
C PRO A 147 16.71 -6.63 20.06
N PRO A 148 15.41 -6.94 19.94
CA PRO A 148 14.84 -8.12 20.57
C PRO A 148 15.60 -9.39 20.17
N ALA A 149 15.60 -10.40 21.05
CA ALA A 149 16.14 -11.71 20.70
C ALA A 149 15.26 -12.38 19.63
N ASP A 150 15.92 -12.94 18.62
CA ASP A 150 15.38 -13.66 17.48
C ASP A 150 16.35 -14.84 17.25
N SER A 151 16.00 -15.99 17.81
CA SER A 151 16.87 -17.15 17.98
C SER A 151 17.04 -17.95 16.69
N ASP A 152 16.08 -17.89 15.78
CA ASP A 152 16.12 -18.56 14.48
C ASP A 152 16.41 -17.61 13.30
N GLY A 153 16.43 -16.30 13.55
CA GLY A 153 16.83 -15.27 12.60
C GLY A 153 15.80 -15.02 11.51
N ASP A 154 14.52 -15.27 11.78
CA ASP A 154 13.45 -15.17 10.79
C ASP A 154 12.76 -13.79 10.74
N GLY A 155 13.15 -12.90 11.66
CA GLY A 155 12.69 -11.52 11.76
C GLY A 155 11.58 -11.30 12.78
N MET A 156 11.11 -12.35 13.45
CA MET A 156 10.14 -12.28 14.54
C MET A 156 10.84 -12.47 15.90
N PRO A 157 10.54 -11.67 16.94
CA PRO A 157 11.15 -11.86 18.26
C PRO A 157 10.65 -13.12 18.99
N ASP A 158 11.54 -13.83 19.68
CA ASP A 158 11.24 -15.05 20.45
C ASP A 158 10.04 -14.88 21.40
N ALA A 159 9.98 -13.72 22.07
CA ALA A 159 8.94 -13.39 23.02
C ALA A 159 7.58 -13.16 22.34
N TRP A 160 7.58 -12.58 21.13
CA TRP A 160 6.38 -12.37 20.34
C TRP A 160 5.88 -13.70 19.77
N GLU A 161 6.78 -14.54 19.25
CA GLU A 161 6.45 -15.86 18.75
C GLU A 161 5.83 -16.75 19.83
N THR A 162 6.45 -16.80 21.01
CA THR A 162 5.93 -17.55 22.16
C THR A 162 4.53 -17.05 22.56
N ALA A 163 4.28 -15.74 22.54
CA ALA A 163 2.98 -15.16 22.86
C ALA A 163 1.89 -15.53 21.82
N HIS A 164 2.28 -15.80 20.58
CA HIS A 164 1.41 -16.20 19.49
C HIS A 164 1.35 -17.72 19.26
N GLY A 165 2.01 -18.51 20.11
CA GLY A 165 2.03 -19.97 20.03
C GLY A 165 2.89 -20.53 18.89
N LEU A 166 3.84 -19.74 18.39
CA LEU A 166 4.87 -20.15 17.43
C LEU A 166 6.09 -20.74 18.15
N ASN A 167 7.06 -21.25 17.39
CA ASN A 167 8.27 -21.86 17.93
C ASN A 167 9.50 -20.96 17.66
N PRO A 168 10.09 -20.31 18.67
CA PRO A 168 11.25 -19.41 18.52
C PRO A 168 12.53 -20.02 17.93
N LEU A 169 12.54 -21.32 17.67
CA LEU A 169 13.67 -22.06 17.11
C LEU A 169 13.38 -22.58 15.69
N ALA A 170 12.30 -22.13 15.04
CA ALA A 170 11.86 -22.61 13.74
C ALA A 170 11.32 -21.48 12.87
N GLN A 171 12.00 -21.24 11.74
CA GLN A 171 11.74 -20.13 10.81
C GLN A 171 10.36 -20.23 10.13
N ASP A 172 9.31 -19.90 10.87
CA ASP A 172 7.92 -20.03 10.47
C ASP A 172 7.29 -18.71 10.02
N HIS A 173 8.09 -17.65 9.83
CA HIS A 173 7.71 -16.35 9.27
C HIS A 173 6.82 -16.42 8.01
N ASN A 174 6.98 -17.43 7.14
CA ASN A 174 6.19 -17.63 5.92
C ASN A 174 4.85 -18.36 6.16
N GLY A 175 4.62 -18.87 7.36
CA GLY A 175 3.34 -19.42 7.78
C GLY A 175 2.25 -18.36 7.75
N THR A 176 0.99 -18.76 7.62
CA THR A 176 -0.17 -17.84 7.52
C THR A 176 -1.21 -18.10 8.60
N GLN A 177 -0.88 -18.93 9.59
CA GLN A 177 -1.81 -19.39 10.63
C GLN A 177 -2.33 -18.25 11.51
N LEU A 178 -1.58 -17.15 11.65
CA LEU A 178 -1.96 -16.01 12.50
C LEU A 178 -2.87 -14.99 11.78
N SER A 179 -2.81 -14.91 10.45
CA SER A 179 -3.50 -13.90 9.64
C SER A 179 -4.98 -13.73 10.00
N MET A 180 -5.74 -14.83 10.02
CA MET A 180 -7.16 -14.79 10.36
C MET A 180 -7.43 -14.55 11.84
N ALA A 181 -6.61 -15.10 12.74
CA ALA A 181 -6.84 -15.02 14.18
C ALA A 181 -6.54 -13.63 14.74
N VAL A 182 -5.50 -12.96 14.21
CA VAL A 182 -5.01 -11.67 14.72
C VAL A 182 -5.56 -10.50 13.91
N ILE A 183 -5.46 -10.54 12.58
CA ILE A 183 -5.87 -9.42 11.70
C ILE A 183 -7.33 -9.55 11.24
N GLY A 184 -7.90 -10.76 11.29
CA GLY A 184 -9.25 -11.03 10.77
C GLY A 184 -9.32 -11.04 9.24
N VAL A 185 -8.17 -11.00 8.56
CA VAL A 185 -8.04 -11.06 7.10
C VAL A 185 -7.06 -12.17 6.75
N PRO A 186 -7.35 -13.06 5.78
CA PRO A 186 -6.47 -14.15 5.42
C PRO A 186 -5.35 -13.71 4.47
N GLY A 187 -4.29 -14.51 4.38
CA GLY A 187 -3.25 -14.37 3.35
C GLY A 187 -2.04 -13.52 3.74
N TYR A 188 -1.95 -13.07 4.99
CA TYR A 188 -0.74 -12.47 5.55
C TYR A 188 0.17 -13.53 6.16
N THR A 189 1.47 -13.35 6.02
CA THR A 189 2.46 -14.20 6.68
C THR A 189 2.57 -13.86 8.17
N ASN A 190 3.11 -14.76 8.98
CA ASN A 190 3.35 -14.51 10.41
C ASN A 190 4.21 -13.26 10.63
N LEU A 191 5.22 -13.06 9.77
CA LEU A 191 6.05 -11.86 9.79
C LEU A 191 5.25 -10.59 9.47
N GLU A 192 4.35 -10.64 8.48
CA GLU A 192 3.48 -9.50 8.18
C GLU A 192 2.53 -9.19 9.35
N VAL A 193 2.05 -10.21 10.06
CA VAL A 193 1.26 -10.03 11.29
C VAL A 193 2.09 -9.37 12.39
N TYR A 194 3.32 -9.83 12.64
CA TYR A 194 4.23 -9.20 13.59
C TYR A 194 4.49 -7.72 13.25
N LEU A 195 4.84 -7.44 11.99
CA LEU A 195 5.12 -6.07 11.54
C LEU A 195 3.90 -5.16 11.67
N HIS A 196 2.70 -5.69 11.45
CA HIS A 196 1.45 -4.94 11.67
C HIS A 196 1.26 -4.56 13.15
N GLU A 197 1.36 -5.53 14.07
CA GLU A 197 1.22 -5.26 15.50
C GLU A 197 2.30 -4.31 16.02
N LEU A 198 3.53 -4.48 15.56
CA LEU A 198 4.64 -3.59 15.89
C LEU A 198 4.35 -2.16 15.41
N SER A 199 3.84 -2.00 14.19
CA SER A 199 3.46 -0.69 13.65
C SER A 199 2.37 -0.03 14.50
N GLU A 200 1.31 -0.76 14.84
CA GLU A 200 0.24 -0.28 15.71
C GLU A 200 0.75 0.11 17.10
N GLN A 201 1.69 -0.65 17.65
CA GLN A 201 2.35 -0.33 18.91
C GLN A 201 3.12 1.00 18.81
N ARG A 202 3.93 1.22 17.77
CA ARG A 202 4.70 2.47 17.57
C ARG A 202 3.80 3.70 17.42
N ILE A 203 2.69 3.56 16.68
CA ILE A 203 1.69 4.63 16.56
C ILE A 203 1.08 4.94 17.93
N ARG A 204 0.71 3.91 18.70
CA ARG A 204 0.10 4.08 20.03
C ARG A 204 1.03 4.70 21.07
N GLU A 205 2.31 4.32 21.04
CA GLU A 205 3.34 4.84 21.93
C GLU A 205 3.85 6.23 21.52
N GLY A 206 3.60 6.63 20.26
CA GLY A 206 4.14 7.86 19.67
C GLY A 206 5.67 7.85 19.59
N ARG A 207 6.27 6.66 19.55
CA ARG A 207 7.72 6.40 19.63
C ARG A 207 8.13 5.26 18.73
#